data_AF-A0A353R8G0-F1
#
_entry.id   AF-A0A353R8G0-F1
#
_cell.length_a   1.000
_cell.length_b   1.000
_cell.length_c   1.000
_cell.angle_alpha   90.00
_cell.angle_beta   90.00
_cell.angle_gamma   90.00
#
_symmetry.space_group_name_H-M   'P 1'
#
loop_
_entity.id
_entity.type
_entity.pdbx_description
1 polymer ?
#
loop_
_entity_poly.entity_id
_entity_poly.type
_entity_poly.pdbx_seq_one_letter_code
_entity_poly.pdbx_strand_id
1 'polypeptide(L)'
;MSRFFKDILKEGDFTITDVFTEVKKDFPSLDLSRIEPLIKALVRMRVRITAISYNTVDPKGNPVVSSGIIMRPLNRRPNGVLHFLPSANIDKFGSGSDALILFEGVLSFLGYIIVIPDLLGNGITKDTVEYPFLMAENTGRVAYDMHRAAIEYFPAILGYPLQKHISIGGYSMGGSGALALVRH
;
A
#
# COMPACT_ATOMS: atom_id res chain seq x y z
N MET A 1 -15.01 18.53 -6.28
CA MET A 1 -14.40 17.49 -7.16
C MET A 1 -13.13 17.01 -6.49
N SER A 2 -12.88 15.70 -6.53
CA SER A 2 -11.66 15.06 -5.99
C SER A 2 -10.44 15.52 -6.80
N ARG A 3 -9.37 15.98 -6.15
CA ARG A 3 -8.18 16.49 -6.83
C ARG A 3 -7.14 15.39 -7.06
N PHE A 4 -6.99 14.47 -6.11
CA PHE A 4 -5.99 13.42 -6.11
C PHE A 4 -6.63 12.06 -6.38
N PHE A 5 -7.58 11.61 -5.55
CA PHE A 5 -8.26 10.34 -5.77
C PHE A 5 -9.05 10.36 -7.08
N LYS A 6 -8.87 9.32 -7.89
CA LYS A 6 -9.50 9.20 -9.21
C LYS A 6 -10.55 8.10 -9.21
N ASP A 7 -10.14 6.85 -9.14
CA ASP A 7 -11.03 5.68 -9.20
C ASP A 7 -10.54 4.51 -8.34
N ILE A 8 -11.46 3.63 -7.97
CA ILE A 8 -11.14 2.30 -7.45
C ILE A 8 -10.80 1.39 -8.64
N LEU A 9 -9.62 0.78 -8.60
CA LEU A 9 -9.15 -0.14 -9.64
C LEU A 9 -9.64 -1.57 -9.40
N LYS A 10 -9.53 -2.03 -8.15
CA LYS A 10 -9.99 -3.35 -7.71
C LYS A 10 -10.04 -3.44 -6.19
N GLU A 11 -10.80 -4.40 -5.69
CA GLU A 11 -10.89 -4.71 -4.26
C GLU A 11 -10.80 -6.21 -4.00
N GLY A 12 -10.33 -6.57 -2.81
CA GLY A 12 -10.34 -7.94 -2.31
C GLY A 12 -10.40 -7.99 -0.79
N ASP A 13 -10.97 -9.07 -0.26
CA ASP A 13 -10.98 -9.36 1.17
C ASP A 13 -10.06 -10.54 1.47
N PHE A 14 -9.28 -10.41 2.55
CA PHE A 14 -8.30 -11.39 2.94
C PHE A 14 -8.34 -11.65 4.44
N THR A 15 -7.93 -12.86 4.80
CA THR A 15 -7.73 -13.35 6.15
C THR A 15 -6.26 -13.70 6.36
N ILE A 16 -5.87 -13.93 7.61
CA ILE A 16 -4.51 -14.37 7.91
C ILE A 16 -4.20 -15.73 7.27
N THR A 17 -5.22 -16.55 7.02
CA THR A 17 -5.08 -17.82 6.31
C THR A 17 -4.62 -17.61 4.87
N ASP A 18 -5.17 -16.61 4.18
CA ASP A 18 -4.81 -16.31 2.79
C ASP A 18 -3.35 -15.84 2.69
N VAL A 19 -2.89 -15.08 3.69
CA VAL A 19 -1.46 -14.70 3.81
C VAL A 19 -0.57 -15.94 3.91
N PHE A 20 -0.89 -16.89 4.79
CA PHE A 20 -0.10 -18.12 4.91
C PHE A 20 -0.08 -18.93 3.61
N THR A 21 -1.19 -18.93 2.86
CA THR A 21 -1.28 -19.60 1.56
C THR A 21 -0.32 -18.97 0.54
N GLU A 22 -0.32 -17.65 0.39
CA GLU A 22 0.60 -16.98 -0.55
C GLU A 22 2.07 -17.09 -0.09
N VAL A 23 2.36 -16.92 1.20
CA VAL A 23 3.73 -17.05 1.70
C VAL A 23 4.31 -18.45 1.45
N LYS A 24 3.51 -19.52 1.60
CA LYS A 24 3.95 -20.88 1.29
C LYS A 24 4.16 -21.11 -0.21
N LYS A 25 3.39 -20.44 -1.05
CA LYS A 25 3.54 -20.52 -2.51
C LYS A 25 4.84 -19.85 -2.97
N ASP A 26 5.17 -18.70 -2.39
CA ASP A 26 6.40 -17.95 -2.73
C ASP A 26 7.65 -18.54 -2.05
N PHE A 27 7.50 -19.09 -0.84
CA PHE A 27 8.58 -19.66 -0.02
C PHE A 27 8.24 -21.09 0.44
N PRO A 28 8.22 -22.09 -0.47
CA PRO A 28 7.77 -23.45 -0.16
C PRO A 28 8.65 -24.18 0.86
N SER A 29 9.90 -23.75 1.04
CA SER A 29 10.83 -24.29 2.04
C SER A 29 10.67 -23.71 3.44
N LEU A 30 9.86 -22.65 3.61
CA LEU A 30 9.65 -22.01 4.90
C LEU A 30 8.65 -22.80 5.75
N ASP A 31 9.14 -23.46 6.80
CA ASP A 31 8.29 -24.22 7.74
C ASP A 31 7.63 -23.29 8.77
N LEU A 32 6.34 -23.01 8.56
CA LEU A 32 5.50 -22.21 9.47
C LEU A 32 4.53 -23.07 10.30
N SER A 33 4.64 -24.41 10.23
CA SER A 33 3.66 -25.35 10.82
C SER A 33 3.48 -25.19 12.33
N ARG A 34 4.54 -24.75 13.04
CA ARG A 34 4.52 -24.56 14.50
C ARG A 34 3.77 -23.30 14.93
N ILE A 35 3.75 -22.26 14.11
CA ILE A 35 3.17 -20.95 14.48
C ILE A 35 1.82 -20.70 13.82
N GLU A 36 1.59 -21.28 12.64
CA GLU A 36 0.39 -21.06 11.84
C GLU A 36 -0.92 -21.38 12.59
N PRO A 37 -1.08 -22.51 13.30
CA PRO A 37 -2.31 -22.80 14.03
C PRO A 37 -2.61 -21.77 15.11
N LEU A 38 -1.57 -21.35 15.84
CA LEU A 38 -1.68 -20.34 16.90
C LEU A 38 -2.07 -18.98 16.32
N ILE A 39 -1.39 -18.54 15.26
CA ILE A 39 -1.69 -17.25 14.61
C ILE A 39 -3.10 -17.26 14.01
N LYS A 40 -3.53 -18.34 13.36
CA LYS A 40 -4.91 -18.47 12.84
C LYS A 40 -5.96 -18.42 13.94
N ALA A 41 -5.67 -19.00 15.10
CA ALA A 41 -6.61 -18.97 16.24
C ALA A 41 -6.73 -17.56 16.85
N LEU A 42 -5.61 -16.83 16.94
CA LEU A 42 -5.54 -15.50 17.56
C LEU A 42 -5.97 -14.37 16.62
N VAL A 43 -5.64 -14.46 15.33
CA VAL A 43 -5.91 -13.40 14.35
C VAL A 43 -7.18 -13.71 13.57
N ARG A 44 -8.32 -13.28 14.13
CA ARG A 44 -9.65 -13.41 13.49
C ARG A 44 -10.06 -12.19 12.65
N MET A 45 -9.06 -11.42 12.22
CA MET A 45 -9.30 -10.17 11.50
C MET A 45 -9.58 -10.43 10.02
N ARG A 46 -10.53 -9.69 9.45
CA ARG A 46 -10.71 -9.59 8.00
C ARG A 46 -10.17 -8.26 7.53
N VAL A 47 -9.38 -8.27 6.47
CA VAL A 47 -8.77 -7.08 5.88
C VAL A 47 -9.34 -6.90 4.49
N ARG A 48 -9.75 -5.68 4.15
CA ARG A 48 -10.03 -5.27 2.78
C ARG A 48 -8.83 -4.54 2.20
N ILE A 49 -8.49 -4.89 0.97
CA ILE A 49 -7.48 -4.21 0.17
C ILE A 49 -8.21 -3.55 -0.98
N THR A 50 -8.06 -2.24 -1.10
CA THR A 50 -8.61 -1.44 -2.19
C THR A 50 -7.44 -0.85 -2.96
N ALA A 51 -7.26 -1.28 -4.21
CA ALA A 51 -6.37 -0.61 -5.13
C ALA A 51 -7.07 0.63 -5.70
N ILE A 52 -6.39 1.77 -5.64
CA ILE A 52 -6.90 3.04 -6.16
C ILE A 52 -5.94 3.63 -7.19
N SER A 53 -6.49 4.44 -8.08
CA SER A 53 -5.71 5.35 -8.92
C SER A 53 -5.79 6.78 -8.38
N TYR A 54 -4.72 7.54 -8.58
CA TYR A 54 -4.65 8.93 -8.14
C TYR A 54 -3.76 9.79 -9.03
N ASN A 55 -4.05 11.09 -9.06
CA ASN A 55 -3.26 12.08 -9.77
C ASN A 55 -1.99 12.43 -8.99
N THR A 56 -0.87 12.50 -9.70
CA THR A 56 0.46 12.92 -9.20
C THR A 56 1.24 13.60 -10.33
N VAL A 57 2.55 13.79 -10.15
CA VAL A 57 3.45 14.36 -11.15
C VAL A 57 4.71 13.52 -11.34
N ASP A 58 5.23 13.51 -12.57
CA ASP A 58 6.52 12.92 -12.90
C ASP A 58 7.70 13.80 -12.40
N PRO A 59 8.97 13.36 -12.54
CA PRO A 59 10.12 14.16 -12.13
C PRO A 59 10.28 15.50 -12.86
N LYS A 60 9.63 15.69 -14.01
CA LYS A 60 9.61 16.94 -14.78
C LYS A 60 8.42 17.84 -14.42
N GLY A 61 7.55 17.39 -13.51
CA GLY A 61 6.34 18.10 -13.10
C GLY A 61 5.13 17.86 -14.02
N ASN A 62 5.22 16.94 -14.99
CA ASN A 62 4.08 16.64 -15.86
C ASN A 62 3.03 15.84 -15.08
N PRO A 63 1.72 16.10 -15.28
CA PRO A 63 0.66 15.32 -14.66
C PRO A 63 0.71 13.85 -15.08
N VAL A 64 0.60 12.94 -14.10
CA VAL A 64 0.54 11.49 -14.28
C VAL A 64 -0.52 10.90 -13.37
N VAL A 65 -1.19 9.84 -13.82
CA VAL A 65 -2.05 9.03 -12.96
C VAL A 65 -1.24 7.82 -12.48
N SER A 66 -1.08 7.67 -11.18
CA SER A 66 -0.40 6.54 -10.54
C SER A 66 -1.41 5.69 -9.76
N SER A 67 -0.94 4.60 -9.15
CA SER A 67 -1.75 3.66 -8.38
C SER A 67 -1.09 3.30 -7.05
N GLY A 68 -1.89 2.73 -6.16
CA GLY A 68 -1.45 2.23 -4.87
C GLY A 68 -2.58 1.48 -4.19
N ILE A 69 -2.33 0.96 -2.99
CA ILE A 69 -3.29 0.22 -2.21
C ILE A 69 -3.57 0.87 -0.85
N ILE A 70 -4.81 0.72 -0.42
CA ILE A 70 -5.29 1.02 0.93
C ILE A 70 -5.81 -0.28 1.52
N MET A 71 -5.19 -0.73 2.61
CA MET A 71 -5.60 -1.92 3.35
C MET A 71 -6.24 -1.51 4.67
N ARG A 72 -7.39 -2.08 5.01
CA ARG A 72 -8.12 -1.72 6.23
C ARG A 72 -8.75 -2.93 6.90
N PRO A 73 -8.74 -3.00 8.25
CA PRO A 73 -9.53 -4.00 8.95
C PRO A 73 -11.03 -3.72 8.76
N LEU A 74 -11.82 -4.78 8.56
CA LEU A 74 -13.27 -4.69 8.35
C LEU A 74 -14.06 -4.89 9.65
N ASN A 75 -13.57 -5.73 10.56
CA ASN A 75 -14.30 -6.17 11.75
C ASN A 75 -13.78 -5.56 13.05
N ARG A 76 -13.03 -4.46 12.96
CA ARG A 76 -12.58 -3.67 14.12
C ARG A 76 -12.26 -2.24 13.73
N ARG A 77 -12.24 -1.36 14.73
CA ARG A 77 -11.71 0.00 14.55
C ARG A 77 -10.19 -0.07 14.32
N PRO A 78 -9.65 0.64 13.31
CA PRO A 78 -8.20 0.74 13.12
C PRO A 78 -7.54 1.53 14.25
N ASN A 79 -6.31 1.14 14.61
CA ASN A 79 -5.50 1.79 15.65
C ASN A 79 -4.81 3.09 15.16
N GLY A 80 -4.69 3.23 13.84
CA GLY A 80 -4.00 4.35 13.19
C GLY A 80 -3.86 4.10 11.69
N VAL A 81 -3.17 5.01 11.01
CA VAL A 81 -2.70 4.85 9.63
C VAL A 81 -1.21 4.57 9.66
N LEU A 82 -0.75 3.62 8.84
CA LEU A 82 0.65 3.37 8.55
C LEU A 82 0.88 3.54 7.05
N HIS A 83 1.63 4.57 6.67
CA HIS A 83 2.22 4.61 5.33
C HIS A 83 3.43 3.70 5.32
N PHE A 84 3.40 2.69 4.47
CA PHE A 84 4.53 1.79 4.30
C PHE A 84 5.04 1.90 2.87
N LEU A 85 6.24 2.46 2.71
CA LEU A 85 6.82 2.62 1.39
C LEU A 85 7.42 1.29 0.92
N PRO A 86 7.13 0.88 -0.33
CA PRO A 86 7.60 -0.39 -0.85
C PRO A 86 9.12 -0.38 -0.99
N SER A 87 9.72 -1.58 -0.94
CA SER A 87 11.11 -1.77 -1.33
C SER A 87 11.29 -1.52 -2.84
N ALA A 88 12.53 -1.55 -3.31
CA ALA A 88 12.81 -1.42 -4.74
C ALA A 88 12.22 -2.62 -5.51
N ASN A 89 11.22 -2.33 -6.35
CA ASN A 89 10.77 -3.28 -7.37
C ASN A 89 11.79 -3.26 -8.51
N ILE A 90 12.63 -4.28 -8.59
CA ILE A 90 13.57 -4.45 -9.71
C ILE A 90 12.85 -5.04 -10.92
N ASP A 91 11.87 -5.90 -10.68
CA ASP A 91 10.92 -6.36 -11.70
C ASP A 91 9.64 -5.54 -11.65
N LYS A 92 9.14 -5.10 -12.82
CA LYS A 92 7.90 -4.31 -12.95
C LYS A 92 6.62 -5.09 -12.59
N PHE A 93 6.75 -6.35 -12.19
CA PHE A 93 5.67 -7.25 -11.83
C PHE A 93 5.67 -7.45 -10.32
N GLY A 94 4.56 -7.11 -9.65
CA GLY A 94 4.40 -7.32 -8.21
C GLY A 94 4.24 -6.03 -7.38
N SER A 95 3.80 -4.93 -7.99
CA SER A 95 3.38 -3.77 -7.19
C SER A 95 2.13 -4.11 -6.35
N GLY A 96 1.85 -3.31 -5.32
CA GLY A 96 0.75 -3.59 -4.40
C GLY A 96 -0.59 -3.64 -5.11
N SER A 97 -0.80 -2.73 -6.07
CA SER A 97 -1.99 -2.74 -6.90
C SER A 97 -2.00 -3.83 -7.97
N ASP A 98 -0.93 -4.61 -8.18
CA ASP A 98 -0.94 -5.78 -9.07
C ASP A 98 -1.24 -7.06 -8.28
N ALA A 99 -0.54 -7.29 -7.17
CA ALA A 99 -0.61 -8.55 -6.42
C ALA A 99 -1.80 -8.63 -5.45
N LEU A 100 -2.31 -7.49 -4.99
CA LEU A 100 -3.26 -7.34 -3.86
C LEU A 100 -2.72 -7.86 -2.51
N ILE A 101 -2.11 -9.05 -2.44
CA ILE A 101 -1.44 -9.53 -1.25
C ILE A 101 0.06 -9.30 -1.42
N LEU A 102 0.60 -8.38 -0.63
CA LEU A 102 2.04 -8.19 -0.46
C LEU A 102 2.44 -8.52 0.99
N PHE A 103 3.71 -8.84 1.21
CA PHE A 103 4.26 -9.08 2.55
C PHE A 103 3.98 -7.91 3.51
N GLU A 104 4.08 -6.68 3.03
CA GLU A 104 3.77 -5.45 3.77
C GLU A 104 2.31 -5.41 4.22
N GLY A 105 1.42 -6.11 3.50
CA GLY A 105 0.02 -6.25 3.85
C GLY A 105 -0.24 -7.01 5.14
N VAL A 106 0.72 -7.80 5.62
CA VAL A 106 0.65 -8.42 6.96
C VAL A 106 0.48 -7.38 8.06
N LEU A 107 0.99 -6.15 7.87
CA LEU A 107 0.87 -5.07 8.84
C LEU A 107 -0.58 -4.65 9.09
N SER A 108 -1.48 -4.85 8.12
CA SER A 108 -2.91 -4.58 8.30
C SER A 108 -3.56 -5.50 9.35
N PHE A 109 -3.05 -6.73 9.51
CA PHE A 109 -3.49 -7.68 10.53
C PHE A 109 -3.02 -7.30 11.94
N LEU A 110 -2.15 -6.28 12.09
CA LEU A 110 -1.86 -5.63 13.36
C LEU A 110 -2.93 -4.57 13.74
N GLY A 111 -3.93 -4.36 12.88
CA GLY A 111 -5.07 -3.48 13.13
C GLY A 111 -4.88 -2.04 12.65
N TYR A 112 -3.95 -1.77 11.73
CA TYR A 112 -3.74 -0.46 11.13
C TYR A 112 -4.39 -0.36 9.75
N ILE A 113 -4.76 0.86 9.35
CA ILE A 113 -4.95 1.16 7.93
C ILE A 113 -3.55 1.25 7.31
N ILE A 114 -3.28 0.47 6.28
CA ILE A 114 -2.00 0.52 5.55
C ILE A 114 -2.21 1.27 4.24
N VAL A 115 -1.32 2.20 3.92
CA VAL A 115 -1.31 2.91 2.64
C VAL A 115 0.04 2.68 1.98
N ILE A 116 0.04 2.14 0.77
CA ILE A 116 1.25 1.82 0.00
C ILE A 116 1.09 2.39 -1.41
N PRO A 117 1.88 3.40 -1.81
CA PRO A 117 1.94 3.82 -3.21
C PRO A 117 2.73 2.78 -4.03
N ASP A 118 2.33 2.52 -5.27
CA ASP A 118 3.16 1.68 -6.15
C ASP A 118 4.43 2.41 -6.63
N LEU A 119 4.43 3.74 -6.53
CA LEU A 119 5.40 4.66 -7.13
C LEU A 119 5.34 4.65 -8.67
N LEU A 120 6.00 5.61 -9.30
CA LEU A 120 6.04 5.70 -10.76
C LEU A 120 6.90 4.59 -11.35
N GLY A 121 6.55 4.13 -12.55
CA GLY A 121 7.19 2.98 -13.20
C GLY A 121 6.70 1.61 -12.69
N ASN A 122 5.70 1.61 -11.81
CA ASN A 122 5.01 0.41 -11.31
C ASN A 122 3.49 0.57 -11.44
N GLY A 123 2.75 -0.51 -11.18
CA GLY A 123 1.29 -0.54 -11.26
C GLY A 123 0.79 -0.05 -12.61
N ILE A 124 -0.15 0.89 -12.61
CA ILE A 124 -0.70 1.43 -13.87
C ILE A 124 0.32 2.20 -14.72
N THR A 125 1.45 2.62 -14.15
CA THR A 125 2.49 3.40 -14.85
C THR A 125 3.63 2.56 -15.41
N LYS A 126 3.63 1.24 -15.21
CA LYS A 126 4.74 0.34 -15.54
C LYS A 126 5.21 0.38 -17.00
N ASP A 127 4.29 0.62 -17.92
CA ASP A 127 4.52 0.64 -19.37
C ASP A 127 4.61 2.05 -19.96
N THR A 128 4.35 3.09 -19.16
CA THR A 128 4.18 4.47 -19.64
C THR A 128 5.15 5.47 -19.01
N VAL A 129 5.70 5.16 -17.84
CA VAL A 129 6.64 6.03 -17.11
C VAL A 129 7.85 5.21 -16.70
N GLU A 130 9.05 5.73 -16.94
CA GLU A 130 10.27 5.10 -16.46
C GLU A 130 10.35 5.19 -14.93
N TYR A 131 10.81 4.14 -14.25
CA TYR A 131 10.91 4.15 -12.79
C TYR A 131 11.94 5.21 -12.33
N PRO A 132 11.55 6.26 -11.59
CA PRO A 132 12.46 7.29 -11.10
C PRO A 132 13.31 6.79 -9.92
N PHE A 133 14.13 5.77 -10.18
CA PHE A 133 14.92 5.06 -9.19
C PHE A 133 15.86 6.01 -8.43
N LEU A 134 15.82 5.94 -7.09
CA LEU A 134 16.60 6.80 -6.17
C LEU A 134 16.34 8.32 -6.30
N MET A 135 15.28 8.73 -7.00
CA MET A 135 14.84 10.13 -7.03
C MET A 135 13.96 10.40 -5.80
N ALA A 136 14.59 10.66 -4.66
CA ALA A 136 13.93 10.82 -3.37
C ALA A 136 12.82 11.89 -3.39
N GLU A 137 13.05 13.04 -4.00
CA GLU A 137 12.05 14.12 -4.10
C GLU A 137 10.77 13.67 -4.83
N ASN A 138 10.92 12.99 -5.97
CA ASN A 138 9.75 12.48 -6.71
C ASN A 138 9.08 11.34 -5.93
N THR A 139 9.85 10.47 -5.28
CA THR A 139 9.31 9.40 -4.43
C THR A 139 8.46 9.96 -3.30
N GLY A 140 8.97 10.95 -2.56
CA GLY A 140 8.24 11.63 -1.48
C GLY A 140 6.98 12.30 -2.00
N ARG A 141 7.08 13.02 -3.13
CA ARG A 141 5.93 13.67 -3.76
C ARG A 141 4.83 12.69 -4.18
N VAL A 142 5.20 11.59 -4.83
CA VAL A 142 4.23 10.57 -5.29
C VAL A 142 3.55 9.89 -4.10
N ALA A 143 4.31 9.57 -3.04
CA ALA A 143 3.76 9.03 -1.81
C ALA A 143 2.85 10.03 -1.07
N TYR A 144 3.21 11.31 -1.07
CA TYR A 144 2.38 12.36 -0.50
C TYR A 144 1.07 12.53 -1.26
N ASP A 145 1.11 12.44 -2.60
CA ASP A 145 -0.08 12.50 -3.44
C ASP A 145 -0.99 11.28 -3.23
N MET A 146 -0.42 10.09 -2.99
CA MET A 146 -1.18 8.92 -2.52
C MET A 146 -1.84 9.15 -1.15
N HIS A 147 -1.15 9.83 -0.21
CA HIS A 147 -1.76 10.19 1.07
C HIS A 147 -2.94 11.14 0.89
N ARG A 148 -2.80 12.16 0.04
CA ARG A 148 -3.90 13.09 -0.28
C ARG A 148 -5.06 12.38 -0.95
N ALA A 149 -4.78 11.44 -1.84
CA ALA A 149 -5.80 10.57 -2.42
C ALA A 149 -6.51 9.73 -1.35
N ALA A 150 -5.80 9.19 -0.36
CA ALA A 150 -6.42 8.49 0.76
C ALA A 150 -7.31 9.42 1.60
N ILE A 151 -6.90 10.66 1.86
CA ILE A 151 -7.72 11.66 2.56
C ILE A 151 -9.03 11.93 1.83
N GLU A 152 -9.03 11.95 0.49
CA GLU A 152 -10.23 12.15 -0.33
C GLU A 152 -11.08 10.87 -0.45
N TYR A 153 -10.45 9.71 -0.63
CA TYR A 153 -11.10 8.41 -0.76
C TYR A 153 -11.96 8.06 0.46
N PHE A 154 -11.44 8.26 1.67
CA PHE A 154 -12.11 7.86 2.91
C PHE A 154 -13.52 8.49 3.07
N PRO A 155 -13.69 9.82 3.07
CA PRO A 155 -15.01 10.42 3.16
C PRO A 155 -15.86 10.17 1.92
N ALA A 156 -15.28 10.17 0.72
CA ALA A 156 -16.03 10.02 -0.54
C ALA A 156 -16.62 8.62 -0.72
N ILE A 157 -15.88 7.58 -0.34
CA ILE A 157 -16.26 6.18 -0.58
C ILE A 157 -16.75 5.50 0.71
N LEU A 158 -16.13 5.79 1.85
CA LEU A 158 -16.43 5.09 3.11
C LEU A 158 -17.33 5.90 4.06
N GLY A 159 -17.56 7.19 3.77
CA GLY A 159 -18.44 8.05 4.56
C GLY A 159 -17.85 8.52 5.89
N TYR A 160 -16.54 8.36 6.12
CA TYR A 160 -15.84 8.85 7.31
C TYR A 160 -14.42 9.32 6.97
N PRO A 161 -13.82 10.26 7.72
CA PRO A 161 -12.50 10.79 7.41
C PRO A 161 -11.38 9.78 7.69
N LEU A 162 -10.25 9.89 6.97
CA LEU A 162 -9.03 9.18 7.29
C LEU A 162 -8.55 9.55 8.71
N GLN A 163 -8.03 8.57 9.45
CA GLN A 163 -7.53 8.81 10.81
C GLN A 163 -6.30 9.74 10.81
N LYS A 164 -6.19 10.58 11.85
CA LYS A 164 -5.14 11.60 11.97
C LYS A 164 -3.81 11.08 12.53
N HIS A 165 -3.83 9.96 13.26
CA HIS A 165 -2.60 9.37 13.79
C HIS A 165 -1.92 8.55 12.69
N ILE A 166 -0.84 9.09 12.15
CA ILE A 166 -0.13 8.56 11.00
C ILE A 166 1.28 8.18 11.44
N SER A 167 1.64 6.92 11.22
CA SER A 167 3.01 6.43 11.27
C SER A 167 3.52 6.24 9.85
N ILE A 168 4.83 6.39 9.65
CA ILE A 168 5.48 6.20 8.36
C ILE A 168 6.63 5.21 8.55
N GLY A 169 6.72 4.23 7.66
CA GLY A 169 7.76 3.22 7.67
C GLY A 169 8.11 2.77 6.26
N GLY A 170 9.19 1.99 6.16
CA GLY A 170 9.63 1.39 4.91
C GLY A 170 10.91 0.60 5.14
N TYR A 171 11.21 -0.31 4.22
CA TYR A 171 12.38 -1.17 4.28
C TYR A 171 13.25 -1.00 3.03
N SER A 172 14.58 -1.08 3.18
CA SER A 172 15.52 -0.87 2.08
C SER A 172 15.31 0.50 1.40
N MET A 173 15.08 0.54 0.09
CA MET A 173 14.69 1.77 -0.62
C MET A 173 13.44 2.44 -0.04
N GLY A 174 12.49 1.64 0.44
CA GLY A 174 11.30 2.13 1.12
C GLY A 174 11.64 2.95 2.37
N GLY A 175 12.76 2.67 3.05
CA GLY A 175 13.23 3.50 4.17
C GLY A 175 13.64 4.91 3.72
N SER A 176 14.35 5.01 2.59
CA SER A 176 14.66 6.31 1.97
C SER A 176 13.38 7.01 1.50
N GLY A 177 12.45 6.27 0.89
CA GLY A 177 11.14 6.79 0.48
C GLY A 177 10.31 7.28 1.67
N ALA A 178 10.37 6.61 2.81
CA ALA A 178 9.70 7.00 4.05
C ALA A 178 10.24 8.34 4.57
N LEU A 179 11.56 8.51 4.59
CA LEU A 179 12.18 9.79 4.94
C LEU A 179 11.85 10.89 3.94
N ALA A 180 11.76 10.56 2.65
CA ALA A 180 11.33 11.53 1.63
C ALA A 180 9.87 11.97 1.84
N LEU A 181 8.96 11.05 2.13
CA LEU A 181 7.56 11.36 2.43
C LEU A 181 7.43 12.30 3.64
N VAL A 182 8.19 12.06 4.71
CA VAL A 182 8.16 12.90 5.92
C VAL A 182 8.51 14.37 5.65
N ARG A 183 9.18 14.69 4.54
CA ARG A 183 9.59 16.05 4.19
C ARG A 183 8.50 16.87 3.49
N HIS A 184 7.34 16.27 3.17
CA HIS A 184 6.19 16.92 2.52
C HIS A 184 5.03 17.16 3.49
#